data_AF-A0A7C8M8T3-F1
#
_entry.id   AF-A0A7C8M8T3-F1
#
_cell.length_a   1.000
_cell.length_b   1.000
_cell.length_c   1.000
_cell.angle_alpha   90.00
_cell.angle_beta   90.00
_cell.angle_gamma   90.00
#
_symmetry.space_group_name_H-M   'P 1'
#
loop_
_entity.id
_entity.type
_entity.pdbx_description
1 polymer ?
#
loop_
_entity_poly.entity_id
_entity_poly.type
_entity_poly.pdbx_seq_one_letter_code
_entity_poly.pdbx_strand_id
1 'polypeptide(L)'
;MNGNWRDWNLGVFEVFIEELAQLNTERSSITELIRLSVFHDLDLRHTCCDIGRIQHDGEPRFDLQPSPRFDLEMLEAIKEEDDYLLNLLEELVPQFDAEYDAYGGSFTTFRESCYRPRMRQILKDLEEEDARKFRDAMFDYESDFEDDDDVDVDDFDNDNQDGSTS
;
A
#
# COMPACT_ATOMS: atom_id res chain seq x y z
N MET A 1 -12.02 20.59 -10.16
CA MET A 1 -10.59 20.39 -10.46
C MET A 1 -10.05 19.47 -9.38
N ASN A 2 -10.08 18.17 -9.63
CA ASN A 2 -9.65 17.17 -8.65
C ASN A 2 -8.15 16.98 -8.82
N GLY A 3 -7.37 17.88 -8.22
CA GLY A 3 -5.94 17.62 -8.02
C GLY A 3 -5.82 16.49 -7.02
N ASN A 4 -5.30 15.34 -7.46
CA ASN A 4 -4.98 14.23 -6.60
C ASN A 4 -3.98 14.74 -5.54
N TRP A 5 -4.28 14.60 -4.25
CA TRP A 5 -3.39 15.12 -3.20
C TRP A 5 -1.99 14.48 -3.29
N ARG A 6 -1.91 13.29 -3.87
CA ARG A 6 -0.66 12.56 -4.13
C ARG A 6 0.28 13.32 -5.06
N ASP A 7 -0.24 14.02 -6.08
CA ASP A 7 0.58 14.75 -7.06
C ASP A 7 1.24 16.00 -6.45
N TRP A 8 0.59 16.63 -5.46
CA TRP A 8 1.18 17.78 -4.75
C TRP A 8 2.27 17.36 -3.76
N ASN A 9 2.14 16.19 -3.13
CA ASN A 9 3.11 15.71 -2.15
C ASN A 9 4.39 15.17 -2.82
N LEU A 10 4.23 14.51 -3.98
CA LEU A 10 5.34 14.02 -4.79
C LEU A 10 6.26 15.17 -5.25
N GLY A 11 5.70 16.29 -5.71
CA GLY A 11 6.50 17.44 -6.15
C GLY A 11 7.32 18.09 -5.03
N VAL A 12 6.77 18.18 -3.81
CA VAL A 12 7.49 18.74 -2.64
C VAL A 12 8.58 17.80 -2.17
N PHE A 13 8.30 16.50 -2.11
CA PHE A 13 9.29 15.49 -1.74
C PHE A 13 10.44 15.42 -2.75
N GLU A 14 10.14 15.54 -4.05
CA GLU A 14 11.16 15.58 -5.11
C GLU A 14 12.13 16.75 -4.96
N VAL A 15 11.59 17.97 -4.77
CA VAL A 15 12.42 19.15 -4.53
C VAL A 15 13.26 19.00 -3.26
N PHE A 16 12.68 18.44 -2.20
CA PHE A 16 13.37 18.21 -0.94
C PHE A 16 14.53 17.21 -1.09
N ILE A 17 14.33 16.09 -1.81
CA ILE A 17 15.38 15.10 -2.07
C ILE A 17 16.51 15.70 -2.92
N GLU A 18 16.18 16.54 -3.91
CA GLU A 18 17.20 17.22 -4.71
C GLU A 18 18.04 18.20 -3.89
N GLU A 19 17.40 18.99 -3.01
CA GLU A 19 18.11 19.89 -2.10
C GLU A 19 19.03 19.12 -1.15
N LEU A 20 18.53 18.05 -0.53
CA LEU A 20 19.34 17.22 0.36
C LEU A 20 20.50 16.54 -0.38
N ALA A 21 20.29 16.08 -1.61
CA ALA A 21 21.35 15.47 -2.41
C ALA A 21 22.46 16.48 -2.78
N GLN A 22 22.12 17.75 -2.97
CA GLN A 22 23.11 18.81 -3.24
C GLN A 22 23.90 19.22 -1.99
N LEU A 23 23.27 19.14 -0.81
CA LEU A 23 23.89 19.47 0.47
C LEU A 23 24.76 18.33 1.02
N ASN A 24 24.50 17.10 0.59
CA ASN A 24 25.18 15.91 1.10
C ASN A 24 26.27 15.44 0.13
N THR A 25 27.52 15.49 0.60
CA THR A 25 28.69 14.95 -0.13
C THR A 25 29.17 13.61 0.44
N GLU A 26 28.63 13.19 1.58
CA GLU A 26 29.00 11.92 2.22
C GLU A 26 28.20 10.76 1.64
N ARG A 27 28.88 9.64 1.40
CA ARG A 27 28.25 8.44 0.82
C ARG A 27 27.17 7.84 1.72
N SER A 28 27.35 7.91 3.04
CA SER A 28 26.37 7.51 4.04
C SER A 28 25.05 8.27 3.87
N SER A 29 25.11 9.58 3.64
CA SER A 29 23.92 10.39 3.40
C SER A 29 23.18 9.96 2.13
N ILE A 30 23.90 9.53 1.08
CA ILE A 30 23.25 9.00 -0.13
C ILE A 30 22.49 7.70 0.17
N THR A 31 23.04 6.81 0.99
CA THR A 31 22.34 5.59 1.43
C THR A 31 21.04 5.95 2.14
N GLU A 32 21.07 6.94 3.03
CA GLU A 32 19.85 7.39 3.72
C GLU A 32 18.84 8.04 2.76
N LEU A 33 19.29 8.76 1.73
CA LEU A 33 18.41 9.29 0.68
C LEU A 33 17.79 8.19 -0.18
N ILE A 34 18.54 7.14 -0.50
CA ILE A 34 18.03 5.95 -1.19
C ILE A 34 16.97 5.28 -0.31
N ARG A 35 17.28 5.02 0.97
CA ARG A 35 16.34 4.41 1.92
C ARG A 35 15.07 5.24 2.06
N LEU A 36 15.19 6.56 2.21
CA LEU A 36 14.04 7.45 2.30
C LEU A 36 13.20 7.46 1.02
N SER A 37 13.85 7.41 -0.15
CA SER A 37 13.15 7.35 -1.44
C SER A 37 12.39 6.03 -1.60
N VAL A 38 13.02 4.90 -1.29
CA VAL A 38 12.36 3.58 -1.37
C VAL A 38 11.22 3.50 -0.37
N PHE A 39 11.44 3.96 0.86
CA PHE A 39 10.40 4.02 1.89
C PHE A 39 9.18 4.82 1.42
N HIS A 40 9.41 6.00 0.85
CA HIS A 40 8.36 6.85 0.32
C HIS A 40 7.63 6.20 -0.85
N ASP A 41 8.36 5.61 -1.81
CA ASP A 41 7.77 5.06 -3.03
C ASP A 41 6.98 3.76 -2.77
N LEU A 42 7.39 2.96 -1.79
CA LEU A 42 6.62 1.80 -1.32
C LEU A 42 5.35 2.18 -0.54
N ASP A 43 5.10 3.48 -0.32
CA ASP A 43 4.00 3.99 0.53
C ASP A 43 4.00 3.31 1.91
N LEU A 44 5.19 3.01 2.45
CA LEU A 44 5.34 2.50 3.81
C LEU A 44 4.82 3.57 4.77
N ARG A 45 3.67 3.31 5.37
CA ARG A 45 3.05 4.23 6.33
C ARG A 45 3.55 3.86 7.72
N HIS A 46 3.64 4.86 8.61
CA HIS A 46 3.63 4.58 10.05
C HIS A 46 2.18 4.24 10.41
N THR A 47 1.71 3.09 9.98
CA THR A 47 0.31 2.67 9.94
C THR A 47 -0.41 2.71 11.30
N CYS A 48 0.34 2.73 12.39
CA CYS A 48 -0.17 2.90 13.74
C CYS A 48 -0.50 4.36 14.13
N CYS A 49 -0.09 5.36 13.36
CA CYS A 49 -0.13 6.77 13.76
C CYS A 49 -1.04 7.62 12.87
N ASP A 50 -2.10 8.19 13.45
CA ASP A 50 -2.82 9.32 12.84
C ASP A 50 -1.93 10.57 12.91
N ILE A 51 -1.04 10.75 11.91
CA ILE A 51 -0.10 11.89 11.86
C ILE A 51 -0.86 13.24 11.84
N GLY A 52 -2.09 13.27 11.34
CA GLY A 52 -2.96 14.45 11.42
C GLY A 52 -3.33 14.84 12.87
N ARG A 53 -3.30 13.89 13.81
CA ARG A 53 -3.41 14.14 15.26
C ARG A 53 -2.08 14.43 15.95
N ILE A 54 -0.95 14.17 15.27
CA ILE A 54 0.40 14.49 15.75
C ILE A 54 0.82 15.89 15.31
N GLN A 55 0.21 16.43 14.25
CA GLN A 55 0.33 17.85 13.90
C GLN A 55 -0.21 18.70 15.04
N HIS A 56 0.70 19.28 15.82
CA HIS A 56 0.40 20.22 16.89
C HIS A 56 0.93 21.59 16.50
N ASP A 57 0.02 22.54 16.30
CA ASP A 57 0.36 23.95 16.16
C ASP A 57 0.65 24.52 17.58
N GLY A 58 1.73 24.04 18.23
CA GLY A 58 2.00 24.38 19.64
C GLY A 58 3.17 23.62 20.28
N GLU A 59 3.36 23.79 21.59
CA GLU A 59 4.37 23.04 22.34
C GLU A 59 4.05 21.52 22.32
N PRO A 60 5.07 20.66 22.17
CA PRO A 60 4.87 19.22 22.09
C PRO A 60 4.20 18.69 23.35
N ARG A 61 3.06 18.02 23.16
CA ARG A 61 2.29 17.38 24.23
C ARG A 61 2.65 15.90 24.34
N PHE A 62 3.57 15.60 25.26
CA PHE A 62 4.10 14.23 25.47
C PHE A 62 3.09 13.26 26.10
N ASP A 63 1.95 13.75 26.58
CA ASP A 63 0.83 12.99 27.15
C ASP A 63 -0.17 12.47 26.11
N LEU A 64 -0.09 12.97 24.87
CA LEU A 64 -0.90 12.50 23.75
C LEU A 64 -0.19 11.34 23.06
N GLN A 65 -0.54 10.10 23.44
CA GLN A 65 -0.19 8.95 22.62
C GLN A 65 -1.08 8.92 21.36
N PRO A 66 -0.51 8.69 20.17
CA PRO A 66 -1.31 8.44 18.99
C PRO A 66 -2.16 7.19 19.25
N SER A 67 -3.48 7.38 19.27
CA SER A 67 -4.41 6.25 19.26
C SER A 67 -4.32 5.59 17.89
N PRO A 68 -4.25 4.25 17.83
CA PRO A 68 -4.36 3.55 16.56
C PRO A 68 -5.64 3.97 15.85
N ARG A 69 -5.53 4.21 14.54
CA ARG A 69 -6.65 4.66 13.71
C ARG A 69 -7.64 3.54 13.39
N PHE A 70 -7.20 2.29 13.52
CA PHE A 70 -7.90 1.11 13.07
C PHE A 70 -8.20 0.16 14.25
N ASP A 71 -9.19 -0.73 14.07
CA ASP A 71 -9.45 -1.81 15.01
C ASP A 71 -8.33 -2.87 14.98
N LEU A 72 -8.37 -3.81 15.92
CA LEU A 72 -7.30 -4.80 16.09
C LEU A 72 -7.08 -5.67 14.85
N GLU A 73 -8.15 -6.08 14.18
CA GLU A 73 -8.08 -6.95 13.00
C GLU A 73 -7.46 -6.21 11.81
N MET A 74 -7.88 -4.96 11.56
CA MET A 74 -7.25 -4.12 10.55
C MET A 74 -5.80 -3.80 10.90
N LEU A 75 -5.45 -3.59 12.17
CA LEU A 75 -4.06 -3.36 12.58
C LEU A 75 -3.16 -4.57 12.32
N GLU A 76 -3.67 -5.79 12.52
CA GLU A 76 -2.93 -7.02 12.22
C GLU A 76 -2.68 -7.16 10.71
N ALA A 77 -3.71 -6.98 9.89
CA ALA A 77 -3.58 -7.02 8.43
C ALA A 77 -2.60 -5.96 7.90
N ILE A 78 -2.70 -4.73 8.42
CA ILE A 78 -1.80 -3.65 8.04
C ILE A 78 -0.36 -3.93 8.49
N LYS A 79 -0.18 -4.57 9.66
CA LYS A 79 1.15 -4.95 10.14
C LYS A 79 1.78 -6.02 9.26
N GLU A 80 1.01 -7.00 8.80
CA GLU A 80 1.51 -8.01 7.87
C GLU A 80 1.92 -7.41 6.51
N GLU A 81 1.11 -6.47 6.00
CA GLU A 81 1.43 -5.70 4.78
C GLU A 81 2.72 -4.88 4.96
N ASP A 82 2.83 -4.13 6.07
CA ASP A 82 4.01 -3.34 6.39
C ASP A 82 5.25 -4.21 6.60
N ASP A 83 5.13 -5.36 7.27
CA ASP A 83 6.25 -6.29 7.47
C ASP A 83 6.76 -6.81 6.12
N TYR A 84 5.86 -7.10 5.17
CA TYR A 84 6.25 -7.48 3.81
C TYR A 84 6.97 -6.35 3.08
N LEU A 85 6.42 -5.13 3.08
CA LEU A 85 7.02 -3.98 2.41
C LEU A 85 8.33 -3.55 3.07
N LEU A 86 8.47 -3.73 4.38
CA LEU A 86 9.72 -3.49 5.12
C LEU A 86 10.81 -4.47 4.69
N ASN A 87 10.47 -5.75 4.54
CA ASN A 87 11.43 -6.73 4.00
C ASN A 87 11.86 -6.35 2.58
N LEU A 88 10.94 -5.88 1.75
CA LEU A 88 11.26 -5.40 0.40
C LEU A 88 12.14 -4.15 0.43
N LEU A 89 11.91 -3.21 1.35
CA LEU A 89 12.79 -2.05 1.57
C LEU A 89 14.22 -2.50 1.89
N GLU A 90 14.38 -3.39 2.87
CA GLU A 90 15.70 -3.90 3.30
C GLU A 90 16.41 -4.70 2.20
N GLU A 91 15.67 -5.28 1.26
CA GLU A 91 16.22 -5.92 0.07
C GLU A 91 16.65 -4.90 -1.01
N LEU A 92 15.83 -3.89 -1.27
CA LEU A 92 16.04 -2.95 -2.38
C LEU A 92 17.14 -1.92 -2.09
N VAL A 93 17.25 -1.45 -0.84
CA VAL A 93 18.24 -0.44 -0.45
C VAL A 93 19.67 -0.87 -0.79
N PRO A 94 20.16 -2.06 -0.38
CA PRO A 94 21.51 -2.52 -0.74
C PRO A 94 21.72 -2.64 -2.25
N GLN A 95 20.68 -3.00 -3.01
CA GLN A 95 20.76 -3.14 -4.46
C GLN A 95 20.92 -1.77 -5.14
N PHE A 96 20.09 -0.80 -4.75
CA PHE A 96 20.22 0.57 -5.25
C PHE A 96 21.51 1.25 -4.79
N ASP A 97 21.99 0.94 -3.58
CA ASP A 97 23.29 1.42 -3.11
C ASP A 97 24.44 0.92 -4.00
N ALA A 98 24.44 -0.38 -4.33
CA ALA A 98 25.44 -0.97 -5.20
C ALA A 98 25.34 -0.43 -6.64
N GLU A 99 24.13 -0.20 -7.15
CA GLU A 99 23.92 0.43 -8.46
C GLU A 99 24.41 1.88 -8.48
N TYR A 100 24.17 2.63 -7.42
CA TYR A 100 24.66 4.01 -7.30
C TYR A 100 26.20 4.04 -7.28
N ASP A 101 26.83 3.15 -6.51
CA ASP A 101 28.29 3.03 -6.46
C ASP A 101 28.88 2.69 -7.84
N ALA A 102 28.21 1.82 -8.60
CA ALA A 102 28.61 1.47 -9.96
C ALA A 102 28.35 2.60 -10.98
N TYR A 103 27.35 3.45 -10.75
CA TYR A 103 26.97 4.53 -11.65
C TYR A 103 28.01 5.67 -11.67
N GLY A 104 28.55 6.05 -10.50
CA GLY A 104 29.63 7.04 -10.38
C GLY A 104 29.26 8.49 -10.76
N GLY A 105 27.98 8.78 -10.98
CA GLY A 105 27.46 10.11 -11.31
C GLY A 105 26.74 10.80 -10.15
N SER A 106 26.00 11.87 -10.46
CA SER A 106 25.21 12.58 -9.45
C SER A 106 23.99 11.75 -9.02
N PHE A 107 23.57 11.92 -7.77
CA PHE A 107 22.38 11.25 -7.25
C PHE A 107 21.12 11.60 -8.04
N THR A 108 20.94 12.87 -8.44
CA THR A 108 19.81 13.30 -9.26
C THR A 108 19.75 12.56 -10.59
N THR A 109 20.88 12.40 -11.29
CA THR A 109 20.87 11.69 -12.58
C THR A 109 20.70 10.19 -12.38
N PHE A 110 21.28 9.60 -11.33
CA PHE A 110 21.01 8.21 -10.95
C PHE A 110 19.52 7.99 -10.67
N ARG A 111 18.89 8.92 -9.95
CA ARG A 111 17.48 8.84 -9.58
C ARG A 111 16.59 8.74 -10.81
N GLU A 112 16.78 9.64 -11.76
CA GLU A 112 15.95 9.69 -12.97
C GLU A 112 16.25 8.57 -13.97
N SER A 113 17.53 8.18 -14.12
CA SER A 113 17.95 7.24 -15.17
C SER A 113 17.95 5.77 -14.75
N CYS A 114 18.15 5.47 -13.45
CA CYS A 114 18.27 4.11 -12.94
C CYS A 114 17.15 3.79 -11.95
N TYR A 115 17.05 4.57 -10.88
CA TYR A 115 16.14 4.30 -9.76
C TYR A 115 14.66 4.36 -10.16
N ARG A 116 14.17 5.48 -10.72
CA ARG A 116 12.75 5.67 -11.03
C ARG A 116 12.20 4.64 -12.02
N PRO A 117 12.89 4.32 -13.13
CA PRO A 117 12.43 3.27 -14.04
C PRO A 117 12.28 1.93 -13.33
N ARG A 118 13.27 1.57 -12.50
CA ARG A 118 13.27 0.30 -11.77
C ARG A 118 12.18 0.26 -10.71
N MET A 119 12.04 1.32 -9.92
CA MET A 119 11.00 1.43 -8.90
C MET A 119 9.59 1.36 -9.51
N ARG A 120 9.37 2.01 -10.66
CA ARG A 120 8.09 1.91 -11.37
C ARG A 120 7.75 0.48 -11.78
N GLN A 121 8.76 -0.31 -12.18
CA GLN A 121 8.55 -1.72 -12.50
C GLN A 121 8.20 -2.53 -11.24
N ILE A 122 8.93 -2.34 -10.15
CA ILE A 122 8.66 -3.01 -8.86
C ILE A 122 7.23 -2.70 -8.37
N LEU A 123 6.83 -1.43 -8.38
CA LEU A 123 5.48 -1.02 -7.97
C LEU A 123 4.39 -1.62 -8.86
N LYS A 124 4.67 -1.76 -10.16
CA LYS A 124 3.76 -2.42 -11.08
C LYS A 124 3.64 -3.93 -10.79
N ASP A 125 4.77 -4.59 -10.51
CA ASP A 125 4.78 -6.01 -10.18
C ASP A 125 4.00 -6.28 -8.87
N LEU A 126 4.13 -5.40 -7.88
CA LEU A 126 3.33 -5.42 -6.64
C LEU A 126 1.83 -5.25 -6.92
N GLU A 127 1.44 -4.27 -7.73
CA GLU A 127 0.03 -4.05 -8.10
C GLU A 127 -0.56 -5.29 -8.82
N GLU A 128 0.21 -5.92 -9.71
CA GLU A 128 -0.20 -7.14 -10.40
C GLU A 128 -0.32 -8.35 -9.45
N GLU A 129 0.58 -8.47 -8.47
CA GLU A 129 0.52 -9.52 -7.45
C GLU A 129 -0.69 -9.35 -6.54
N ASP A 130 -0.97 -8.14 -6.07
CA ASP A 130 -2.13 -7.84 -5.23
C ASP A 130 -3.44 -8.09 -5.98
N ALA A 131 -3.53 -7.65 -7.24
CA ALA A 131 -4.69 -7.92 -8.09
C ALA A 131 -4.91 -9.42 -8.30
N ARG A 132 -3.83 -10.22 -8.38
CA ARG A 132 -3.92 -11.68 -8.46
C ARG A 132 -4.44 -12.28 -7.14
N LYS A 133 -3.85 -11.92 -5.99
CA LYS A 133 -4.30 -12.38 -4.66
C LYS A 133 -5.77 -12.06 -4.42
N PHE A 134 -6.21 -10.85 -4.81
CA PHE A 134 -7.61 -10.44 -4.68
C PHE A 134 -8.55 -11.29 -5.55
N ARG A 135 -8.17 -11.57 -6.81
CA ARG A 135 -8.97 -12.46 -7.68
C ARG A 135 -9.05 -13.87 -7.11
N ASP A 136 -7.94 -14.44 -6.65
CA ASP A 136 -7.89 -15.79 -6.12
C ASP A 136 -8.79 -15.90 -4.87
N ALA A 137 -8.74 -14.92 -3.97
CA ALA A 137 -9.63 -14.85 -2.80
C ALA A 137 -11.13 -14.72 -3.17
N MET A 138 -11.45 -14.04 -4.29
CA MET A 138 -12.82 -13.92 -4.78
C MET A 138 -13.36 -15.25 -5.32
N PHE A 139 -12.54 -16.03 -6.03
CA PHE A 139 -12.93 -17.35 -6.53
C PHE A 139 -13.17 -18.37 -5.41
N ASP A 140 -12.37 -18.35 -4.35
CA ASP A 140 -12.57 -19.24 -3.19
C ASP A 140 -13.91 -18.96 -2.49
N TYR A 141 -14.30 -17.68 -2.37
CA TYR A 141 -15.57 -17.28 -1.75
C TYR A 141 -16.81 -17.65 -2.60
N GLU A 142 -16.70 -17.61 -3.92
CA GLU A 142 -17.80 -17.95 -4.83
C GLU A 142 -18.05 -19.47 -4.89
N SER A 143 -17.01 -20.29 -4.68
CA SER A 143 -17.14 -21.75 -4.61
C SER A 143 -17.90 -22.24 -3.36
N ASP A 144 -17.91 -21.46 -2.28
CA ASP A 144 -18.63 -21.76 -1.03
C ASP A 144 -20.14 -21.48 -1.11
N PHE A 145 -20.63 -20.89 -2.22
CA PHE A 145 -22.05 -20.51 -2.39
C PHE A 145 -22.82 -21.39 -3.39
N GLU A 146 -22.16 -22.34 -4.08
CA GLU A 146 -22.78 -23.21 -5.10
C GLU A 146 -23.08 -24.64 -4.62
N ASP A 147 -23.44 -24.86 -3.33
CA ASP A 147 -23.72 -26.21 -2.81
C ASP A 147 -24.94 -26.28 -1.87
N ASP A 148 -25.97 -25.44 -2.07
CA ASP A 148 -27.22 -25.51 -1.28
C ASP A 148 -28.49 -25.12 -2.07
N ASP A 149 -28.61 -25.58 -3.32
CA ASP A 149 -29.84 -25.50 -4.13
C ASP A 149 -30.40 -26.90 -4.46
N ASP A 150 -30.50 -27.77 -3.44
CA ASP A 150 -31.47 -28.88 -3.44
C ASP A 150 -32.69 -28.46 -2.58
N VAL A 151 -33.37 -27.40 -3.02
CA VAL A 151 -34.72 -27.10 -2.52
C VAL A 151 -35.67 -28.07 -3.22
N ASP A 152 -35.97 -29.19 -2.55
CA ASP A 152 -37.07 -30.08 -2.90
C ASP A 152 -38.35 -29.24 -3.02
N VAL A 153 -38.74 -28.92 -4.25
CA VAL A 153 -40.03 -28.32 -4.55
C VAL A 153 -41.07 -29.42 -4.38
N ASP A 154 -41.53 -29.60 -3.14
CA ASP A 154 -42.66 -30.47 -2.83
C ASP A 154 -43.85 -30.07 -3.70
N ASP A 155 -44.18 -30.98 -4.62
CA ASP A 155 -45.30 -30.95 -5.55
C ASP A 155 -46.61 -30.95 -4.72
N PHE A 156 -47.11 -29.76 -4.38
CA PHE A 156 -48.39 -29.59 -3.71
C PHE A 156 -49.53 -29.78 -4.74
N ASP A 157 -49.80 -31.05 -5.06
CA ASP A 157 -51.06 -31.49 -5.65
C ASP A 157 -52.21 -31.11 -4.72
N ASN A 158 -52.89 -29.99 -5.00
CA ASN A 158 -54.17 -29.65 -4.39
C ASN A 158 -55.29 -29.82 -5.40
N ASP A 159 -55.67 -31.08 -5.57
CA ASP A 159 -56.88 -31.50 -6.26
C ASP A 159 -58.13 -31.14 -5.42
N ASN A 160 -59.07 -30.45 -6.08
CA ASN A 160 -60.52 -30.66 -5.98
C ASN A 160 -61.31 -30.03 -4.79
N GLN A 161 -62.21 -29.07 -5.08
CA GLN A 161 -63.65 -29.41 -5.16
C GLN A 161 -64.55 -28.25 -5.66
N ASP A 162 -65.36 -28.66 -6.64
CA ASP A 162 -66.58 -28.10 -7.19
C ASP A 162 -67.63 -27.69 -6.14
N GLY A 163 -68.50 -26.74 -6.49
CA GLY A 163 -69.53 -26.25 -5.59
C GLY A 163 -70.44 -25.16 -6.17
N SER A 164 -71.09 -25.47 -7.30
CA SER A 164 -72.27 -24.76 -7.78
C SER A 164 -73.35 -24.65 -6.69
N THR A 165 -73.93 -23.46 -6.47
CA THR A 165 -75.39 -23.27 -6.31
C THR A 165 -75.79 -21.80 -6.49
N SER A 166 -76.63 -21.60 -7.51
CA SER A 166 -77.78 -20.68 -7.67
C SER A 166 -77.72 -19.24 -7.18
#